data_AF-A0A5C7QBQ5-F1
#
_entry.id   AF-A0A5C7QBQ5-F1
#
_cell.length_a   1.000
_cell.length_b   1.000
_cell.length_c   1.000
_cell.angle_alpha   90.00
_cell.angle_beta   90.00
_cell.angle_gamma   90.00
#
_symmetry.space_group_name_H-M   'P 1'
#
loop_
_entity.id
_entity.type
_entity.pdbx_description
1 polymer ?
#
loop_
_entity_poly.entity_id
_entity_poly.type
_entity_poly.pdbx_seq_one_letter_code
_entity_poly.pdbx_strand_id
1 'polypeptide(L)'
;MATIKYKWQPGTGEAVEVLLFGTGLTYRVLLSRDTLGFVEYHQLYGWRWQRAGHAEQRGSRLATRDCAVSALMFALRQEGKV
;
A
#
# COMPACT_ATOMS: atom_id res chain seq x y z
N MET A 1 18.25 0.15 1.62
CA MET A 1 16.92 0.79 1.47
C MET A 1 16.52 0.66 0.01
N ALA A 2 15.33 0.15 -0.28
CA ALA A 2 14.88 -0.10 -1.66
C ALA A 2 13.74 0.86 -2.03
N THR A 3 13.84 1.50 -3.19
CA THR A 3 12.73 2.28 -3.75
C THR A 3 12.20 1.56 -4.98
N ILE A 4 10.91 1.23 -4.96
CA ILE A 4 10.24 0.55 -6.06
C ILE A 4 9.18 1.50 -6.60
N LYS A 5 9.29 1.84 -7.87
CA LYS A 5 8.32 2.66 -8.59
C LYS A 5 7.48 1.75 -9.47
N TYR A 6 6.16 1.84 -9.35
CA TYR A 6 5.26 1.14 -10.25
C TYR A 6 3.93 1.88 -10.41
N LYS A 7 3.26 1.59 -11.52
CA LYS A 7 1.97 2.18 -11.88
C LYS A 7 0.85 1.27 -11.37
N TRP A 8 0.05 1.76 -10.43
CA TRP A 8 -1.13 1.07 -9.95
C TRP A 8 -2.35 1.52 -10.76
N GLN A 9 -3.13 0.57 -11.26
CA GLN A 9 -4.35 0.86 -12.01
C GLN A 9 -5.53 0.17 -11.32
N PRO A 10 -6.56 0.94 -10.90
CA PRO A 10 -7.82 0.33 -10.48
C PRO A 10 -8.51 -0.31 -11.69
N GLY A 11 -9.37 -1.30 -11.46
CA GLY A 11 -10.19 -1.89 -12.52
C GLY A 11 -11.02 -0.86 -13.29
N THR A 12 -11.30 0.30 -12.69
CA THR A 12 -11.97 1.45 -13.30
C THR A 12 -11.33 2.80 -12.90
N GLY A 13 -11.07 3.65 -13.89
CA GLY A 13 -10.54 5.01 -13.75
C GLY A 13 -9.03 5.14 -13.97
N GLU A 14 -8.46 6.29 -13.60
CA GLU A 14 -7.07 6.62 -13.91
C GLU A 14 -6.06 5.80 -13.11
N ALA A 15 -4.96 5.47 -13.78
CA ALA A 15 -3.83 4.80 -13.17
C ALA A 15 -2.92 5.83 -12.49
N VAL A 16 -2.50 5.53 -11.26
CA VAL A 16 -1.65 6.40 -10.46
C VAL A 16 -0.26 5.82 -10.26
N GLU A 17 0.74 6.68 -10.13
CA GLU A 17 2.10 6.28 -9.86
C GLU A 17 2.33 6.12 -8.36
N VAL A 18 2.74 4.92 -7.94
CA VAL A 18 3.00 4.60 -6.54
C VAL A 18 4.48 4.36 -6.34
N LEU A 19 5.01 4.94 -5.26
CA LEU A 19 6.37 4.70 -4.81
C LEU A 19 6.34 3.90 -3.51
N LEU A 20 7.07 2.80 -3.47
CA LEU A 20 7.33 2.04 -2.25
C LEU A 20 8.74 2.33 -1.78
N PHE A 21 8.87 2.80 -0.55
CA PHE A 21 10.15 2.96 0.13
C PHE A 21 10.27 1.92 1.22
N GLY A 22 11.12 0.92 0.99
CA GLY A 22 11.20 -0.27 1.82
C GLY A 22 12.52 -0.45 2.57
N THR A 23 12.39 -1.06 3.74
CA THR A 23 13.49 -1.59 4.53
C THR A 23 13.10 -3.01 4.98
N GLY A 24 13.73 -4.02 4.39
CA GLY A 24 13.39 -5.42 4.63
C GLY A 24 11.95 -5.76 4.22
N LEU A 25 11.12 -6.06 5.21
CA LEU A 25 9.73 -6.51 5.03
C LEU A 25 8.68 -5.42 5.29
N THR A 26 9.11 -4.17 5.46
CA THR A 26 8.22 -3.01 5.67
C THR A 26 8.44 -1.99 4.56
N TYR A 27 7.37 -1.47 4.00
CA TYR A 27 7.34 -0.53 2.89
C TYR A 27 6.42 0.63 3.21
N ARG A 28 6.92 1.86 3.10
CA ARG A 28 6.10 3.06 3.08
C ARG A 28 5.56 3.28 1.67
N VAL A 29 4.25 3.47 1.55
CA VAL A 29 3.54 3.69 0.28
C VAL A 29 3.33 5.19 0.09
N LEU A 30 3.81 5.73 -1.03
CA LEU A 30 3.68 7.15 -1.36
C LEU A 30 3.04 7.37 -2.73
N LEU A 31 2.30 8.46 -2.84
CA LEU A 31 1.75 9.02 -4.07
C LEU A 31 2.24 10.47 -4.17
N SER A 32 2.96 10.82 -5.24
CA SER A 32 3.43 12.20 -5.45
C SER A 32 4.15 12.86 -4.25
N ARG A 33 4.84 12.05 -3.42
CA ARG A 33 5.54 12.40 -2.15
C ARG A 33 4.68 12.40 -0.88
N ASP A 34 3.37 12.27 -0.99
CA ASP A 34 2.49 12.10 0.17
C ASP A 34 2.51 10.65 0.65
N THR A 35 2.68 10.46 1.95
CA THR A 35 2.63 9.12 2.55
C THR A 35 1.17 8.70 2.71
N LEU A 36 0.77 7.68 1.96
CA LEU A 36 -0.56 7.09 2.02
C LEU A 36 -0.70 6.07 3.14
N GLY A 37 0.41 5.38 3.46
CA GLY A 37 0.40 4.33 4.46
C GLY A 37 1.65 3.47 4.44
N PHE A 38 1.53 2.31 5.08
CA PHE A 38 2.59 1.33 5.22
C PHE A 38 2.07 -0.05 4.85
N VAL A 39 2.93 -0.87 4.27
CA VAL A 39 2.70 -2.28 3.97
C VAL A 39 3.81 -3.08 4.61
N GLU A 40 3.46 -4.08 5.40
CA GLU A 40 4.43 -4.88 6.15
C GLU A 40 4.07 -6.36 6.12
N TYR A 41 5.09 -7.21 6.17
CA TYR A 41 4.88 -8.65 6.33
C TYR A 41 4.86 -9.02 7.82
N HIS A 42 3.86 -9.82 8.19
CA HIS A 42 3.75 -10.43 9.50
C HIS A 42 3.69 -11.95 9.37
N GLN A 43 4.49 -12.69 10.14
CA GLN A 43 4.62 -14.14 10.01
C GLN A 43 3.29 -14.91 10.11
N LEU A 44 2.41 -14.50 11.03
CA LEU A 44 1.10 -15.14 11.23
C LEU A 44 0.00 -14.67 10.28
N TYR A 45 0.18 -13.50 9.66
CA TYR A 45 -0.90 -12.79 8.97
C TYR A 45 -0.53 -12.40 7.53
N GLY A 46 0.61 -12.84 7.00
CA GLY A 46 1.07 -12.46 5.68
C GLY A 46 1.31 -10.94 5.54
N TRP A 47 1.15 -10.43 4.33
CA TRP A 47 1.27 -8.99 4.07
C TRP A 47 0.03 -8.24 4.56
N ARG A 48 0.25 -7.18 5.32
CA ARG A 48 -0.79 -6.29 5.87
C ARG A 48 -0.52 -4.85 5.43
N TRP A 49 -1.51 -3.99 5.60
CA TRP A 49 -1.38 -2.56 5.37
C TRP A 49 -1.96 -1.74 6.50
N GLN A 50 -1.39 -0.54 6.67
CA GLN A 50 -1.86 0.49 7.59
C GLN A 50 -2.02 1.81 6.83
N ARG A 51 -3.09 2.56 7.10
CA ARG A 51 -3.29 3.90 6.55
C ARG A 51 -2.53 4.95 7.35
N ALA A 52 -1.93 5.91 6.65
CA ALA A 52 -1.34 7.06 7.31
C ALA A 52 -2.44 7.87 8.02
N GLY A 53 -2.19 8.30 9.25
CA GLY A 53 -3.12 9.11 10.03
C GLY A 53 -4.31 8.36 10.66
N HIS A 54 -4.42 7.03 10.48
CA HIS A 54 -5.48 6.22 11.07
C HIS A 54 -4.90 5.04 11.86
N ALA A 55 -5.49 4.74 13.03
CA ALA A 55 -5.19 3.53 13.81
C ALA A 55 -5.89 2.30 13.20
N GLU A 56 -5.65 2.05 11.92
CA GLU A 56 -6.28 0.97 11.17
C GLU A 56 -5.21 0.11 10.49
N GLN A 57 -5.18 -1.18 10.83
CA GLN A 57 -4.34 -2.18 10.19
C GLN A 57 -5.22 -3.29 9.59
N ARG A 58 -5.20 -3.43 8.26
CA ARG A 58 -6.04 -4.36 7.49
C ARG A 58 -5.20 -5.25 6.59
N GLY A 59 -5.86 -6.22 5.94
CA GLY A 59 -5.21 -7.15 5.00
C GLY A 59 -4.61 -8.39 5.67
N SER A 60 -5.38 -9.12 6.47
CA SER A 60 -4.91 -10.43 6.96
C SER A 60 -4.80 -11.42 5.79
N ARG A 61 -3.67 -12.13 5.71
CA ARG A 61 -3.32 -13.20 4.76
C ARG A 61 -3.18 -12.79 3.31
N LEU A 62 -2.76 -11.55 3.01
CA LEU A 62 -2.42 -11.20 1.63
C LEU A 62 -1.11 -11.91 1.24
N ALA A 63 -1.17 -12.62 0.11
CA ALA A 63 -0.09 -13.51 -0.35
C ALA A 63 1.17 -12.74 -0.75
N THR A 64 1.02 -11.52 -1.28
CA THR A 64 2.13 -10.70 -1.77
C THR A 64 2.02 -9.26 -1.27
N ARG A 65 3.17 -8.58 -1.26
CA ARG A 65 3.26 -7.14 -1.00
C ARG A 65 2.34 -6.34 -1.91
N ASP A 66 2.31 -6.69 -3.20
CA ASP A 66 1.57 -5.93 -4.20
C ASP A 66 0.05 -6.07 -4.02
N CYS A 67 -0.42 -7.22 -3.50
CA CYS A 67 -1.80 -7.37 -3.04
C CYS A 67 -2.12 -6.43 -1.86
N ALA A 68 -1.21 -6.32 -0.88
CA ALA A 68 -1.38 -5.41 0.25
C ALA A 68 -1.37 -3.93 -0.16
N VAL A 69 -0.49 -3.54 -1.08
CA VAL A 69 -0.55 -2.18 -1.63
C VAL A 69 -1.85 -1.97 -2.40
N SER A 70 -2.26 -2.91 -3.26
CA SER A 70 -3.51 -2.77 -4.01
C SER A 70 -4.73 -2.64 -3.11
N ALA A 71 -4.78 -3.38 -2.00
CA ALA A 71 -5.84 -3.28 -1.01
C ALA A 71 -5.85 -1.93 -0.28
N LEU A 72 -4.68 -1.40 0.08
CA LEU A 72 -4.55 -0.04 0.62
C LEU A 72 -5.04 1.02 -0.38
N MET A 73 -4.59 0.93 -1.63
CA MET A 73 -4.97 1.87 -2.69
C MET A 73 -6.48 1.84 -2.97
N PHE A 74 -7.08 0.64 -2.95
CA PHE A 74 -8.53 0.49 -3.08
C PHE A 74 -9.30 1.17 -1.94
N ALA A 75 -8.85 0.98 -0.70
CA ALA A 75 -9.49 1.61 0.47
C ALA A 75 -9.39 3.14 0.39
N LEU A 76 -8.25 3.68 -0.03
CA LEU A 76 -8.06 5.14 -0.18
C LEU A 76 -8.88 5.72 -1.34
N ARG A 77 -9.05 4.97 -2.43
CA ARG A 77 -9.90 5.38 -3.56
C ARG A 77 -11.37 5.45 -3.19
N GLN A 78 -11.86 4.52 -2.36
CA GLN A 78 -13.23 4.58 -1.81
C GLN A 78 -13.47 5.85 -0.98
N GLU A 79 -12.41 6.48 -0.48
CA GLU A 79 -12.45 7.75 0.27
C GLU A 79 -12.18 8.99 -0.60
N GLY A 80 -11.97 8.83 -1.91
CA GLY A 80 -11.66 9.93 -2.83
C GLY A 80 -10.24 10.49 -2.68
N LYS A 81 -9.32 9.75 -2.04
CA LYS A 81 -7.92 10.16 -1.82
C LYS A 81 -6.99 9.76 -2.96
N VAL A 82 -7.43 8.88 -3.86
CA VAL A 82 -6.67 8.37 -5.03
C VAL A 82 -7.59 8.07 -6.21
#